data_AF-A0AAU7FA11-F1
#
_entry.id   AF-A0AAU7FA11-F1
#
_cell.length_a   1.000
_cell.length_b   1.000
_cell.length_c   1.000
_cell.angle_alpha   90.00
_cell.angle_beta   90.00
_cell.angle_gamma   90.00
#
_symmetry.space_group_name_H-M   'P 1'
#
loop_
_entity.id
_entity.type
_entity.pdbx_description
1 polymer ?
#
loop_
_entity_poly.entity_id
_entity_poly.type
_entity_poly.pdbx_seq_one_letter_code
_entity_poly.pdbx_strand_id
1 'polypeptide(L)'
;MDTPKNKSGWHLFHYAAPSTFYPLAGKAIPWLMALALALAVIGLWIGMGVAPTDAQQGDGYRIIYLHVPTSWMAMFIYIVMAFWSVIHLVWKTRLSALMAQALAPTGAWMALMSLITGALWGKPMWGTWWVWDARLTSMLLLFFLYLGFIALTRSIDDPDRADQAGSLLAIVGVFNVPVIYFSVYWWNTLHQGASVSSRGSSMASIMLLAMLLMSLAAWMYSIAMTLKRVRVLILQREAGTRWVQELMR
;
A
#
# COMPACT_ATOMS: atom_id res chain seq x y z
N MET A 1 -50.38 15.70 -16.04
CA MET A 1 -49.66 14.45 -15.76
C MET A 1 -48.19 14.81 -15.64
N ASP A 2 -47.75 15.06 -14.42
CA ASP A 2 -46.38 15.51 -14.15
C ASP A 2 -45.42 14.33 -14.24
N THR A 3 -44.49 14.40 -15.19
CA THR A 3 -43.30 13.55 -15.23
C THR A 3 -42.48 13.79 -13.96
N PRO A 4 -42.13 12.76 -13.16
CA PRO A 4 -41.28 12.97 -11.99
C PRO A 4 -39.90 13.42 -12.44
N LYS A 5 -39.53 14.65 -12.09
CA LYS A 5 -38.19 15.21 -12.25
C LYS A 5 -37.19 14.32 -11.51
N ASN A 6 -36.32 13.67 -12.25
CA ASN A 6 -35.16 12.94 -11.75
C ASN A 6 -34.29 13.91 -10.93
N LYS A 7 -34.37 13.81 -9.60
CA LYS A 7 -33.47 14.52 -8.70
C LYS A 7 -32.14 13.77 -8.68
N SER A 8 -31.25 14.14 -9.61
CA SER A 8 -29.84 13.79 -9.58
C SER A 8 -29.14 14.51 -8.41
N GLY A 9 -29.43 14.06 -7.19
CA GLY A 9 -28.59 14.33 -6.03
C GLY A 9 -27.42 13.37 -6.08
N TRP A 10 -26.19 13.88 -6.07
CA TRP A 10 -25.02 13.08 -5.76
C TRP A 10 -25.21 12.52 -4.33
N HIS A 11 -25.76 11.31 -4.23
CA HIS A 11 -25.87 10.62 -2.96
C HIS A 11 -24.44 10.27 -2.53
N LEU A 12 -23.95 10.92 -1.46
CA LEU A 12 -22.61 10.77 -0.91
C LEU A 12 -22.19 9.29 -0.70
N PHE A 13 -23.17 8.40 -0.53
CA PHE A 13 -23.00 6.97 -0.29
C PHE A 13 -23.22 6.08 -1.52
N HIS A 14 -23.35 6.64 -2.74
CA HIS A 14 -23.65 5.84 -3.93
C HIS A 14 -22.63 4.73 -4.16
N TYR A 15 -21.34 4.99 -3.97
CA TYR A 15 -20.27 4.00 -4.10
C TYR A 15 -19.93 3.26 -2.80
N ALA A 16 -20.69 3.49 -1.72
CA ALA A 16 -20.56 2.69 -0.50
C ALA A 16 -21.21 1.30 -0.65
N ALA A 17 -22.12 1.14 -1.63
CA ALA A 17 -22.74 -0.13 -1.95
C ALA A 17 -21.81 -0.99 -2.84
N PRO A 18 -21.62 -2.29 -2.53
CA PRO A 18 -20.76 -3.16 -3.33
C PRO A 18 -21.20 -3.30 -4.80
N SER A 19 -22.51 -3.30 -5.07
CA SER A 19 -23.07 -3.44 -6.43
C SER A 19 -22.73 -2.27 -7.37
N THR A 20 -22.61 -1.06 -6.86
CA THR A 20 -22.24 0.14 -7.63
C THR A 20 -20.73 0.33 -7.70
N PHE A 21 -20.01 -0.05 -6.64
CA PHE A 21 -18.54 0.01 -6.58
C PHE A 21 -17.87 -1.04 -7.48
N TYR A 22 -18.40 -2.27 -7.50
CA TYR A 22 -17.82 -3.40 -8.24
C TYR A 22 -17.54 -3.12 -9.74
N PRO A 23 -18.48 -2.59 -10.55
CA PRO A 23 -18.22 -2.31 -11.96
C PRO A 23 -17.24 -1.15 -12.17
N LEU A 24 -17.26 -0.12 -11.32
CA LEU A 24 -16.32 0.99 -11.37
C LEU A 24 -14.89 0.51 -11.14
N ALA A 25 -14.69 -0.29 -10.06
CA ALA A 25 -13.42 -0.91 -9.76
C ALA A 25 -12.93 -1.77 -10.94
N GLY A 26 -13.83 -2.52 -11.57
CA GLY A 26 -13.51 -3.34 -12.75
C GLY A 26 -12.97 -2.55 -13.93
N LYS A 27 -13.59 -1.40 -14.24
CA LYS A 27 -13.16 -0.51 -15.34
C LYS A 27 -11.85 0.19 -15.03
N ALA A 28 -11.58 0.55 -13.77
CA ALA A 28 -10.37 1.27 -13.37
C ALA A 28 -9.10 0.38 -13.39
N ILE A 29 -9.21 -0.90 -13.04
CA ILE A 29 -8.07 -1.83 -12.92
C ILE A 29 -7.15 -1.84 -14.15
N PRO A 30 -7.61 -2.07 -15.40
CA PRO A 30 -6.71 -2.17 -16.54
C PRO A 30 -5.95 -0.86 -16.81
N TRP A 31 -6.60 0.29 -16.63
CA TRP A 31 -5.96 1.60 -16.80
C TRP A 31 -4.91 1.88 -15.73
N LEU A 32 -5.22 1.58 -14.47
CA LEU A 32 -4.26 1.71 -13.37
C LEU A 32 -3.07 0.78 -13.53
N MET A 33 -3.29 -0.46 -14.00
CA MET A 33 -2.20 -1.40 -14.30
C MET A 33 -1.33 -0.93 -15.48
N ALA A 34 -1.95 -0.45 -16.56
CA ALA A 34 -1.22 0.08 -17.71
C ALA A 34 -0.39 1.31 -17.32
N LEU A 35 -0.96 2.22 -16.53
CA LEU A 35 -0.27 3.40 -16.02
C LEU A 35 0.86 3.01 -15.05
N ALA A 36 0.63 2.05 -14.16
CA ALA A 36 1.67 1.53 -13.27
C ALA A 36 2.85 0.97 -14.05
N LEU A 37 2.59 0.16 -15.09
CA LEU A 37 3.63 -0.41 -15.94
C LEU A 37 4.40 0.67 -16.71
N ALA A 38 3.69 1.61 -17.34
CA ALA A 38 4.31 2.69 -18.09
C ALA A 38 5.22 3.55 -17.19
N LEU A 39 4.72 3.96 -16.02
CA LEU A 39 5.49 4.73 -15.05
C LEU A 39 6.68 3.95 -14.50
N ALA A 40 6.52 2.64 -14.25
CA ALA A 40 7.61 1.80 -13.79
C ALA A 40 8.72 1.68 -14.85
N VAL A 41 8.37 1.45 -16.12
CA VAL A 41 9.33 1.35 -17.22
C VAL A 41 10.08 2.68 -17.39
N ILE A 42 9.36 3.80 -17.43
CA ILE A 42 9.98 5.13 -17.58
C ILE A 42 10.84 5.46 -16.36
N GLY A 43 10.32 5.24 -15.14
CA GLY A 43 11.03 5.50 -13.90
C GLY A 43 12.31 4.67 -13.77
N LEU A 44 12.26 3.37 -14.11
CA LEU A 44 13.44 2.50 -14.13
C LEU A 44 14.42 2.90 -15.23
N TRP A 45 13.96 3.27 -16.42
CA TRP A 45 14.85 3.73 -17.49
C TRP A 45 15.59 5.01 -17.08
N ILE A 46 14.87 6.00 -16.52
CA ILE A 46 15.50 7.23 -16.02
C ILE A 46 16.46 6.90 -14.87
N GLY A 47 16.01 6.12 -13.89
CA GLY A 47 16.79 5.81 -12.69
C GLY A 47 18.02 4.94 -12.95
N MET A 48 17.91 3.92 -13.78
CA MET A 48 18.98 2.96 -14.05
C MET A 48 19.88 3.38 -15.22
N GLY A 49 19.32 4.06 -16.23
CA GLY A 49 20.05 4.39 -17.46
C GLY A 49 20.49 5.85 -17.59
N VAL A 50 19.70 6.81 -17.10
CA VAL A 50 19.94 8.25 -17.35
C VAL A 50 20.53 8.95 -16.13
N ALA A 51 20.09 8.59 -14.93
CA ALA A 51 20.53 9.24 -13.71
C ALA A 51 22.05 9.06 -13.51
N PRO A 52 22.77 10.13 -13.11
CA PRO A 52 24.21 10.06 -12.90
C PRO A 52 24.54 9.14 -11.74
N THR A 53 25.71 8.51 -11.81
CA THR A 53 26.28 7.72 -10.70
C THR A 53 26.45 8.61 -9.47
N ASP A 54 26.08 8.11 -8.29
CA ASP A 54 26.21 8.85 -7.05
C ASP A 54 27.69 8.97 -6.64
N ALA A 55 28.08 10.16 -6.17
CA ALA A 55 29.48 10.45 -5.85
C ALA A 55 30.04 9.63 -4.68
N GLN A 56 29.18 9.20 -3.74
CA GLN A 56 29.59 8.42 -2.57
C GLN A 56 29.27 6.93 -2.73
N GLN A 57 28.11 6.62 -3.30
CA GLN A 57 27.56 5.27 -3.35
C GLN A 57 27.78 4.56 -4.69
N GLY A 58 28.43 5.20 -5.66
CA GLY A 58 28.65 4.64 -6.99
C GLY A 58 27.31 4.30 -7.66
N ASP A 59 27.23 3.21 -8.44
CA ASP A 59 25.97 2.74 -9.03
C ASP A 59 25.11 1.94 -8.04
N GLY A 60 25.65 1.61 -6.86
CA GLY A 60 24.93 0.87 -5.82
C GLY A 60 23.69 1.58 -5.31
N TYR A 61 23.69 2.93 -5.34
CA TYR A 61 22.53 3.73 -4.94
C TYR A 61 21.28 3.44 -5.78
N ARG A 62 21.41 2.99 -7.04
CA ARG A 62 20.26 2.89 -7.97
C ARG A 62 19.15 1.96 -7.45
N ILE A 63 19.46 1.08 -6.51
CA ILE A 63 18.46 0.27 -5.80
C ILE A 63 17.41 1.11 -5.04
N ILE A 64 17.71 2.38 -4.72
CA ILE A 64 16.75 3.29 -4.08
C ILE A 64 15.45 3.45 -4.89
N TYR A 65 15.53 3.34 -6.23
CA TYR A 65 14.36 3.44 -7.11
C TYR A 65 13.36 2.29 -6.94
N LEU A 66 13.77 1.21 -6.26
CA LEU A 66 12.89 0.11 -5.83
C LEU A 66 12.67 0.15 -4.31
N HIS A 67 13.75 0.36 -3.54
CA HIS A 67 13.70 0.31 -2.09
C HIS A 67 12.82 1.41 -1.50
N VAL A 68 12.99 2.67 -1.91
CA VAL A 68 12.25 3.79 -1.31
C VAL A 68 10.74 3.72 -1.63
N PRO A 69 10.29 3.47 -2.88
CA PRO A 69 8.87 3.29 -3.18
C PRO A 69 8.23 2.14 -2.38
N THR A 70 8.92 1.00 -2.26
CA THR A 70 8.39 -0.16 -1.51
C THR A 70 8.32 0.13 -0.02
N SER A 71 9.33 0.77 0.57
CA SER A 71 9.34 1.22 1.97
C SER A 71 8.20 2.19 2.28
N TRP A 72 7.99 3.21 1.43
CA TRP A 72 6.90 4.17 1.61
C TRP A 72 5.53 3.51 1.48
N MET A 73 5.35 2.67 0.46
CA MET A 73 4.07 1.99 0.25
C MET A 73 3.75 0.99 1.36
N ALA A 74 4.75 0.31 1.93
CA ALA A 74 4.57 -0.57 3.08
C ALA A 74 3.96 0.19 4.27
N MET A 75 4.53 1.34 4.63
CA MET A 75 4.00 2.17 5.72
C MET A 75 2.63 2.77 5.38
N PHE A 76 2.51 3.34 4.18
CA PHE A 76 1.29 4.05 3.76
C PHE A 76 0.08 3.11 3.65
N ILE A 77 0.24 1.93 3.06
CA ILE A 77 -0.84 0.95 2.95
C ILE A 77 -1.33 0.53 4.35
N TYR A 78 -0.44 0.43 5.34
CA TYR A 78 -0.84 0.07 6.70
C TYR A 78 -1.69 1.17 7.35
N ILE A 79 -1.34 2.44 7.11
CA ILE A 79 -2.17 3.59 7.53
C ILE A 79 -3.56 3.51 6.88
N VAL A 80 -3.62 3.24 5.57
CA VAL A 80 -4.90 3.12 4.85
C VAL A 80 -5.73 1.93 5.37
N MET A 81 -5.09 0.81 5.71
CA MET A 81 -5.77 -0.32 6.37
C MET A 81 -6.35 0.08 7.73
N ALA A 82 -5.59 0.77 8.56
CA ALA A 82 -6.06 1.26 9.85
C ALA A 82 -7.23 2.23 9.68
N PHE A 83 -7.17 3.14 8.70
CA PHE A 83 -8.27 4.03 8.35
C PHE A 83 -9.55 3.27 8.01
N TRP A 84 -9.48 2.28 7.11
CA TRP A 84 -10.63 1.46 6.77
C TRP A 84 -11.13 0.62 7.95
N SER A 85 -10.22 0.15 8.81
CA SER A 85 -10.57 -0.57 10.04
C SER A 85 -11.32 0.31 11.05
N VAL A 86 -10.93 1.59 11.19
CA VAL A 86 -11.68 2.57 11.99
C VAL A 86 -13.08 2.79 11.40
N ILE A 87 -13.18 2.98 10.07
CA ILE A 87 -14.48 3.13 9.41
C ILE A 87 -15.36 1.90 9.67
N HIS A 88 -14.79 0.70 9.59
CA HIS A 88 -15.51 -0.53 9.88
C HIS A 88 -16.03 -0.55 11.32
N LEU A 89 -15.20 -0.23 12.31
CA LEU A 89 -15.64 -0.30 13.71
C LEU A 89 -16.68 0.78 14.06
N VAL A 90 -16.57 1.98 13.49
CA VAL A 90 -17.47 3.11 13.76
C VAL A 90 -18.81 2.94 13.05
N TRP A 91 -18.80 2.67 11.74
CA TRP A 91 -20.03 2.61 10.92
C TRP A 91 -20.51 1.19 10.61
N LYS A 92 -19.79 0.16 11.06
CA LYS A 92 -20.13 -1.26 10.83
C LYS A 92 -20.37 -1.59 9.35
N THR A 93 -19.66 -0.91 8.46
CA THR A 93 -19.78 -1.14 7.01
C THR A 93 -18.97 -2.37 6.62
N ARG A 94 -19.56 -3.26 5.81
CA ARG A 94 -18.86 -4.47 5.32
C ARG A 94 -17.73 -4.12 4.35
N LEU A 95 -17.98 -3.19 3.44
CA LEU A 95 -17.02 -2.81 2.40
C LEU A 95 -15.70 -2.30 2.98
N SER A 96 -15.72 -1.57 4.10
CA SER A 96 -14.51 -1.07 4.74
C SER A 96 -13.61 -2.19 5.27
N ALA A 97 -14.18 -3.21 5.91
CA ALA A 97 -13.40 -4.38 6.32
C ALA A 97 -12.82 -5.14 5.11
N LEU A 98 -13.62 -5.33 4.04
CA LEU A 98 -13.13 -5.95 2.81
C LEU A 98 -11.99 -5.14 2.17
N MET A 99 -12.02 -3.81 2.24
CA MET A 99 -10.92 -2.94 1.78
C MET A 99 -9.65 -3.16 2.60
N ALA A 100 -9.76 -3.23 3.94
CA ALA A 100 -8.61 -3.52 4.81
C ALA A 100 -8.00 -4.90 4.48
N GLN A 101 -8.84 -5.93 4.31
CA GLN A 101 -8.40 -7.26 3.89
C GLN A 101 -7.76 -7.28 2.49
N ALA A 102 -8.30 -6.52 1.54
CA ALA A 102 -7.76 -6.45 0.18
C ALA A 102 -6.40 -5.75 0.09
N LEU A 103 -6.13 -4.80 1.00
CA LEU A 103 -4.86 -4.06 1.09
C LEU A 103 -3.73 -4.91 1.67
N ALA A 104 -4.04 -5.77 2.65
CA ALA A 104 -3.04 -6.47 3.46
C ALA A 104 -2.00 -7.26 2.63
N PRO A 105 -2.37 -8.05 1.59
CA PRO A 105 -1.38 -8.78 0.79
C PRO A 105 -0.44 -7.86 -0.01
N THR A 106 -0.94 -6.74 -0.53
CA THR A 106 -0.07 -5.77 -1.22
C THR A 106 0.90 -5.13 -0.25
N GLY A 107 0.42 -4.71 0.92
CA GLY A 107 1.26 -4.11 1.94
C GLY A 107 2.33 -5.07 2.47
N ALA A 108 1.98 -6.33 2.71
CA ALA A 108 2.92 -7.40 3.07
C ALA A 108 4.02 -7.55 2.02
N TRP A 109 3.65 -7.55 0.73
CA TRP A 109 4.61 -7.64 -0.37
C TRP A 109 5.54 -6.42 -0.43
N MET A 110 5.00 -5.21 -0.23
CA MET A 110 5.82 -3.99 -0.18
C MET A 110 6.80 -4.00 1.00
N ALA A 111 6.36 -4.46 2.19
CA ALA A 111 7.22 -4.59 3.35
C ALA A 111 8.34 -5.63 3.12
N LEU A 112 8.01 -6.77 2.53
CA LEU A 112 9.00 -7.79 2.18
C LEU A 112 10.03 -7.28 1.16
N MET A 113 9.57 -6.62 0.09
CA MET A 113 10.44 -6.04 -0.93
C MET A 113 11.34 -4.95 -0.33
N SER A 114 10.81 -4.11 0.56
CA SER A 114 11.60 -3.13 1.30
C SER A 114 12.71 -3.79 2.12
N LEU A 115 12.41 -4.85 2.86
CA LEU A 115 13.40 -5.59 3.66
C LEU A 115 14.49 -6.23 2.80
N ILE A 116 14.11 -6.90 1.71
CA ILE A 116 15.05 -7.56 0.78
C ILE A 116 15.95 -6.53 0.10
N THR A 117 15.35 -5.49 -0.50
CA THR A 117 16.10 -4.44 -1.18
C THR A 117 16.96 -3.62 -0.23
N GLY A 118 16.50 -3.41 1.02
CA GLY A 118 17.27 -2.75 2.07
C GLY A 118 18.50 -3.56 2.46
N ALA A 119 18.37 -4.87 2.62
CA ALA A 119 19.51 -5.75 2.91
C ALA A 119 20.53 -5.78 1.75
N LEU A 120 20.04 -5.88 0.50
CA LEU A 120 20.86 -5.84 -0.72
C LEU A 120 21.61 -4.52 -0.86
N TRP A 121 20.98 -3.40 -0.51
CA TRP A 121 21.63 -2.09 -0.49
C TRP A 121 22.62 -1.99 0.66
N GLY A 122 22.29 -2.57 1.81
CA GLY A 122 23.07 -2.40 3.02
C GLY A 122 24.42 -3.09 3.01
N LYS A 123 24.52 -4.25 2.36
CA LYS A 123 25.79 -4.98 2.27
C LYS A 123 26.93 -4.18 1.64
N PRO A 124 26.77 -3.58 0.43
CA PRO A 124 27.83 -2.79 -0.19
C PRO A 124 28.04 -1.42 0.47
N MET A 125 27.00 -0.80 1.05
CA MET A 125 27.10 0.56 1.60
C MET A 125 27.62 0.61 3.05
N TRP A 126 27.24 -0.38 3.87
CA TRP A 126 27.52 -0.41 5.32
C TRP A 126 28.14 -1.73 5.79
N GLY A 127 28.52 -2.63 4.87
CA GLY A 127 29.25 -3.86 5.18
C GLY A 127 28.41 -5.03 5.73
N THR A 128 27.13 -4.81 6.02
CA THR A 128 26.22 -5.80 6.63
C THR A 128 24.85 -5.85 5.95
N TRP A 129 24.24 -7.03 5.95
CA TRP A 129 22.87 -7.26 5.45
C TRP A 129 21.80 -6.85 6.46
N TRP A 130 22.13 -6.89 7.75
CA TRP A 130 21.19 -6.67 8.83
C TRP A 130 21.89 -6.09 10.06
N VAL A 131 21.17 -5.20 10.74
CA VAL A 131 21.45 -4.79 12.10
C VAL A 131 20.12 -4.69 12.86
N TRP A 132 20.16 -4.91 14.16
CA TRP A 132 18.99 -4.78 15.03
C TRP A 132 18.77 -3.33 15.45
N ASP A 133 18.70 -2.41 14.48
CA ASP A 133 18.37 -1.01 14.76
C ASP A 133 16.86 -0.78 14.80
N ALA A 134 16.46 0.40 15.27
CA ALA A 134 15.05 0.75 15.43
C ALA A 134 14.27 0.71 14.10
N ARG A 135 14.89 1.08 12.97
CA ARG A 135 14.23 1.14 11.67
C ARG A 135 14.02 -0.24 11.06
N LEU A 136 15.08 -1.05 11.00
CA LEU A 136 15.03 -2.40 10.44
C LEU A 136 14.08 -3.27 11.26
N THR A 137 14.20 -3.21 12.58
CA THR A 137 13.36 -4.00 13.48
C THR A 137 11.89 -3.60 13.37
N SER A 138 11.59 -2.30 13.30
CA SER A 138 10.20 -1.84 13.15
C SER A 138 9.62 -2.11 11.76
N MET A 139 10.43 -2.11 10.69
CA MET A 139 10.01 -2.56 9.36
C MET A 139 9.74 -4.06 9.30
N LEU A 140 10.56 -4.87 9.99
CA LEU A 140 10.30 -6.31 10.14
C LEU A 140 9.03 -6.56 10.94
N LEU A 141 8.82 -5.81 12.03
CA LEU A 141 7.59 -5.85 12.80
C LEU A 141 6.38 -5.47 11.92
N LEU A 142 6.49 -4.47 11.05
CA LEU A 142 5.42 -4.12 10.10
C LEU A 142 5.08 -5.27 9.16
N PHE A 143 6.10 -5.96 8.64
CA PHE A 143 5.89 -7.15 7.82
C PHE A 143 5.14 -8.25 8.59
N PHE A 144 5.53 -8.51 9.84
CA PHE A 144 4.82 -9.48 10.69
C PHE A 144 3.42 -9.02 11.08
N LEU A 145 3.17 -7.72 11.27
CA LEU A 145 1.83 -7.19 11.49
C LEU A 145 0.92 -7.43 10.29
N TYR A 146 1.43 -7.28 9.06
CA TYR A 146 0.70 -7.66 7.85
C TYR A 146 0.37 -9.16 7.81
N LEU A 147 1.36 -10.02 8.07
CA LEU A 147 1.14 -11.47 8.09
C LEU A 147 0.18 -11.88 9.21
N GLY A 148 0.30 -11.27 10.39
CA GLY A 148 -0.59 -11.47 11.52
C GLY A 148 -2.02 -11.06 11.20
N PHE A 149 -2.23 -9.93 10.53
CA PHE A 149 -3.55 -9.52 10.04
C PHE A 149 -4.15 -10.53 9.07
N ILE A 150 -3.36 -10.97 8.08
CA ILE A 150 -3.82 -11.96 7.09
C ILE A 150 -4.15 -13.29 7.77
N ALA A 151 -3.28 -13.77 8.66
CA ALA A 151 -3.48 -15.03 9.36
C ALA A 151 -4.70 -14.97 10.28
N LEU A 152 -4.85 -13.90 11.07
CA LEU A 152 -5.95 -13.71 12.01
C LEU A 152 -7.31 -13.66 11.31
N THR A 153 -7.41 -12.89 10.22
CA THR A 153 -8.66 -12.77 9.46
C THR A 153 -9.02 -14.05 8.72
N ARG A 154 -8.03 -14.89 8.37
CA ARG A 154 -8.24 -16.19 7.73
C ARG A 154 -8.52 -17.33 8.72
N SER A 155 -8.13 -17.19 9.98
CA SER A 155 -8.27 -18.24 11.00
C SER A 155 -9.61 -18.23 11.73
N ILE A 156 -10.46 -17.22 11.48
CA ILE A 156 -11.76 -17.07 12.13
C ILE A 156 -12.86 -17.33 11.09
N ASP A 157 -13.67 -18.35 11.32
CA ASP A 157 -14.73 -18.77 10.38
C ASP A 157 -15.89 -17.78 10.29
N ASP A 158 -16.28 -17.20 11.43
CA ASP A 158 -17.31 -16.15 11.46
C ASP A 158 -16.70 -14.85 10.91
N PRO A 159 -17.13 -14.36 9.74
CA PRO A 159 -16.35 -13.32 9.11
C PRO A 159 -16.65 -11.93 9.67
N ASP A 160 -17.73 -11.74 10.44
CA ASP A 160 -17.95 -10.50 11.20
C ASP A 160 -16.99 -10.44 12.41
N ARG A 161 -16.76 -11.57 13.09
CA ARG A 161 -15.73 -11.68 14.12
C ARG A 161 -14.33 -11.54 13.54
N ALA A 162 -14.07 -12.10 12.36
CA ALA A 162 -12.80 -11.95 11.66
C ALA A 162 -12.52 -10.47 11.32
N ASP A 163 -13.52 -9.77 10.77
CA ASP A 163 -13.44 -8.35 10.42
C ASP A 163 -13.17 -7.48 11.65
N GLN A 164 -13.82 -7.76 12.78
CA GLN A 164 -13.59 -7.04 14.03
C GLN A 164 -12.19 -7.28 14.61
N ALA A 165 -11.74 -8.54 14.66
CA ALA A 165 -10.43 -8.90 15.17
C ALA A 165 -9.30 -8.31 14.31
N GLY A 166 -9.43 -8.42 12.98
CA GLY A 166 -8.51 -7.80 12.03
C GLY A 166 -8.47 -6.29 12.18
N SER A 167 -9.64 -5.64 12.31
CA SER A 167 -9.73 -4.18 12.46
C SER A 167 -9.01 -3.68 13.71
N LEU A 168 -9.19 -4.37 14.85
CA LEU A 168 -8.49 -4.03 16.09
C LEU A 168 -6.97 -4.16 15.93
N LEU A 169 -6.50 -5.26 15.32
CA LEU A 169 -5.08 -5.48 15.08
C LEU A 169 -4.47 -4.39 14.17
N ALA A 170 -5.17 -4.01 13.10
CA ALA A 170 -4.71 -2.95 12.20
C ALA A 170 -4.60 -1.59 12.91
N ILE A 171 -5.57 -1.25 13.77
CA ILE A 171 -5.55 0.01 14.54
C ILE A 171 -4.39 0.03 15.53
N VAL A 172 -4.16 -1.06 16.26
CA VAL A 172 -3.02 -1.15 17.20
C VAL A 172 -1.69 -1.14 16.44
N GLY A 173 -1.61 -1.87 15.33
CA GLY A 173 -0.39 -1.95 14.53
C GLY A 173 0.03 -0.64 13.88
N VAL A 174 -0.90 0.31 13.64
CA VAL A 174 -0.60 1.58 12.97
C VAL A 174 0.39 2.44 13.76
N PHE A 175 0.44 2.27 15.09
CA PHE A 175 1.40 2.96 15.96
C PHE A 175 2.85 2.57 15.67
N ASN A 176 3.11 1.44 15.00
CA ASN A 176 4.43 1.08 14.53
C ASN A 176 4.92 2.00 13.38
N VAL A 177 4.02 2.59 12.60
CA VAL A 177 4.39 3.43 11.45
C VAL A 177 5.14 4.71 11.86
N PRO A 178 4.69 5.49 12.87
CA PRO A 178 5.49 6.58 13.43
C PRO A 178 6.86 6.14 13.95
N VAL A 179 6.96 4.97 14.58
CA VAL A 179 8.23 4.42 15.07
C VAL A 179 9.21 4.21 13.91
N ILE A 180 8.74 3.63 12.79
CA ILE A 180 9.57 3.47 11.59
C ILE A 180 10.01 4.82 11.05
N TYR A 181 9.06 5.76 10.86
CA TYR A 181 9.34 7.03 10.20
C TYR A 181 10.32 7.88 11.03
N PHE A 182 10.06 8.03 12.33
CA PHE A 182 10.86 8.85 13.22
C PHE A 182 12.10 8.15 13.80
N SER A 183 12.29 6.84 13.52
CA SER A 183 13.43 6.06 14.00
C SER A 183 14.80 6.72 13.82
N VAL A 184 15.02 7.41 12.69
CA VAL A 184 16.28 8.12 12.37
C VAL A 184 16.50 9.39 13.18
N TYR A 185 15.45 9.96 13.77
CA TYR A 185 15.55 11.14 14.62
C TYR A 185 15.63 10.75 16.09
N TRP A 186 14.99 9.64 16.48
CA TRP A 186 14.92 9.18 17.87
C TRP A 186 16.12 8.33 18.28
N TRP A 187 16.77 7.63 17.35
CA TRP A 187 17.92 6.76 17.65
C TRP A 187 19.08 6.98 16.68
N ASN A 188 20.29 6.65 17.14
CA ASN A 188 21.43 6.45 16.27
C ASN A 188 21.19 5.19 15.43
N THR A 189 21.05 5.35 14.12
CA THR A 189 20.85 4.24 13.18
C THR A 189 21.91 4.31 12.08
N LEU A 190 22.13 3.20 11.37
CA LEU A 190 22.98 3.22 10.17
C LEU A 190 22.39 4.07 9.03
N HIS A 191 21.12 4.45 9.16
CA HIS A 191 20.38 5.14 8.12
C HIS A 191 20.64 6.64 8.19
N GLN A 192 20.97 7.20 7.04
CA GLN A 192 21.03 8.64 6.86
C GLN A 192 19.61 9.24 6.99
N GLY A 193 19.54 10.52 7.36
CA GLY A 193 18.29 11.28 7.35
C GLY A 193 17.66 11.34 5.95
N ALA A 194 16.36 11.67 5.88
CA ALA A 194 15.64 11.65 4.61
C ALA A 194 16.22 12.66 3.59
N SER A 195 16.63 12.18 2.42
CA SER A 195 17.14 13.01 1.30
C SER A 195 16.05 13.84 0.61
N VAL A 196 14.78 13.47 0.83
CA VAL A 196 13.59 14.17 0.36
C VAL A 196 12.72 14.49 1.57
N SER A 197 12.39 15.77 1.76
CA SER A 197 11.53 16.24 2.83
C SER A 197 10.58 17.33 2.34
N SER A 198 9.63 17.74 3.18
CA SER A 198 8.74 18.89 2.88
C SER A 198 9.48 20.22 2.69
N ARG A 199 10.78 20.29 3.03
CA ARG A 199 11.65 21.47 2.89
C ARG A 199 12.50 21.45 1.62
N GLY A 200 12.43 20.38 0.82
CA GLY A 200 13.22 20.21 -0.41
C GLY A 200 13.93 18.86 -0.49
N SER A 201 14.67 18.67 -1.58
CA SER A 201 15.45 17.46 -1.88
C SER A 201 16.91 17.82 -2.09
N SER A 202 17.82 17.09 -1.45
CA SER A 202 19.26 17.18 -1.74
C SER A 202 19.67 16.34 -2.96
N MET A 203 18.79 15.47 -3.47
CA MET A 203 19.03 14.69 -4.68
C MET A 203 18.96 15.56 -5.94
N ALA A 204 19.78 15.23 -6.94
CA ALA A 204 19.68 15.81 -8.28
C ALA A 204 18.27 15.61 -8.85
N SER A 205 17.77 16.61 -9.60
CA SER A 205 16.40 16.64 -10.10
C SER A 205 16.02 15.39 -10.91
N ILE A 206 16.94 14.87 -11.73
CA ILE A 206 16.71 13.66 -12.52
C ILE A 206 16.56 12.40 -11.66
N MET A 207 17.33 12.30 -10.56
CA MET A 207 17.23 11.20 -9.61
C MET A 207 15.91 11.30 -8.84
N LEU A 208 15.51 12.51 -8.43
CA LEU A 208 14.23 12.73 -7.77
C LEU A 208 13.06 12.38 -8.71
N LEU A 209 13.12 12.76 -9.98
CA LEU A 209 12.09 12.42 -10.97
C LEU A 209 11.91 10.91 -11.09
N ALA A 210 13.00 10.15 -11.27
CA ALA A 210 12.95 8.69 -11.30
C ALA A 210 12.30 8.10 -10.04
N MET A 211 12.66 8.63 -8.86
CA MET A 211 12.10 8.22 -7.58
C MET A 211 10.59 8.46 -7.49
N LEU A 212 10.12 9.64 -7.91
CA LEU A 212 8.72 10.01 -7.88
C LEU A 212 7.89 9.21 -8.89
N LEU A 213 8.43 8.94 -10.08
CA LEU A 213 7.78 8.08 -11.07
C LEU A 213 7.63 6.65 -10.56
N MET A 214 8.67 6.08 -9.95
CA MET A 214 8.61 4.75 -9.35
C MET A 214 7.67 4.69 -8.15
N SER A 215 7.63 5.76 -7.36
CA SER A 215 6.64 5.90 -6.28
C SER A 215 5.23 5.90 -6.84
N LEU A 216 4.94 6.75 -7.84
CA LEU A 216 3.62 6.82 -8.46
C LEU A 216 3.22 5.49 -9.14
N ALA A 217 4.17 4.79 -9.76
CA ALA A 217 3.95 3.44 -10.28
C ALA A 217 3.51 2.47 -9.18
N ALA A 218 4.19 2.48 -8.03
CA ALA A 218 3.84 1.64 -6.88
C ALA A 218 2.46 1.99 -6.29
N TRP A 219 2.06 3.26 -6.30
CA TRP A 219 0.71 3.71 -5.94
C TRP A 219 -0.34 3.15 -6.90
N MET A 220 -0.17 3.34 -8.21
CA MET A 220 -1.11 2.86 -9.22
C MET A 220 -1.26 1.34 -9.17
N TYR A 221 -0.14 0.61 -9.05
CA TYR A 221 -0.13 -0.84 -8.87
C TYR A 221 -0.89 -1.26 -7.61
N SER A 222 -0.62 -0.60 -6.48
CA SER A 222 -1.26 -0.94 -5.21
C SER A 222 -2.76 -0.71 -5.23
N ILE A 223 -3.22 0.40 -5.83
CA ILE A 223 -4.64 0.68 -6.00
C ILE A 223 -5.26 -0.39 -6.91
N ALA A 224 -4.68 -0.68 -8.07
CA ALA A 224 -5.19 -1.67 -9.00
C ALA A 224 -5.32 -3.07 -8.35
N MET A 225 -4.29 -3.49 -7.62
CA MET A 225 -4.29 -4.79 -6.95
C MET A 225 -5.26 -4.86 -5.78
N THR A 226 -5.43 -3.79 -5.03
CA THR A 226 -6.47 -3.69 -3.99
C THR A 226 -7.86 -3.75 -4.62
N LEU A 227 -8.13 -2.97 -5.68
CA LEU A 227 -9.41 -3.00 -6.40
C LEU A 227 -9.72 -4.39 -6.97
N LYS A 228 -8.71 -5.07 -7.53
CA LYS A 228 -8.86 -6.44 -8.02
C LYS A 228 -9.22 -7.40 -6.88
N ARG A 229 -8.54 -7.34 -5.73
CA ARG A 229 -8.80 -8.23 -4.59
C ARG A 229 -10.14 -7.95 -3.94
N VAL A 230 -10.50 -6.69 -3.70
CA VAL A 230 -11.78 -6.37 -3.05
C VAL A 230 -12.96 -6.81 -3.91
N ARG A 231 -12.85 -6.77 -5.25
CA ARG A 231 -13.88 -7.35 -6.13
C ARG A 231 -14.07 -8.85 -5.88
N VAL A 232 -12.99 -9.60 -5.71
CA VAL A 232 -13.07 -11.03 -5.39
C VAL A 232 -13.71 -11.23 -4.01
N LEU A 233 -13.29 -10.46 -3.01
CA LEU A 233 -13.85 -10.55 -1.66
C LEU A 233 -15.35 -10.19 -1.62
N ILE A 234 -15.77 -9.18 -2.39
CA ILE A 234 -17.20 -8.81 -2.53
C ILE A 234 -17.99 -9.99 -3.10
N LEU A 235 -17.51 -10.62 -4.17
CA LEU A 235 -18.20 -11.78 -4.76
C LEU A 235 -18.31 -12.94 -3.78
N GLN A 236 -17.27 -13.19 -2.98
CA GLN A 236 -17.29 -14.22 -1.94
C GLN A 236 -18.29 -13.90 -0.83
N ARG A 237 -18.31 -12.66 -0.35
CA ARG A 237 -19.18 -12.21 0.76
C ARG A 237 -20.64 -12.08 0.34
N GLU A 238 -20.90 -11.72 -0.92
CA GLU A 238 -22.23 -11.45 -1.46
C GLU A 238 -22.74 -12.52 -2.44
N ALA A 239 -22.13 -13.72 -2.45
CA ALA A 239 -22.47 -14.81 -3.37
C ALA A 239 -23.97 -15.17 -3.39
N GLY A 240 -24.65 -15.05 -2.24
CA GLY A 240 -26.09 -15.32 -2.10
C GLY A 240 -27.02 -14.18 -2.55
N THR A 241 -26.47 -13.03 -2.94
CA THR A 241 -27.29 -11.87 -3.33
C THR A 241 -27.73 -11.96 -4.79
N ARG A 242 -28.92 -11.43 -5.08
CA ARG A 242 -29.51 -11.45 -6.42
C ARG A 242 -28.61 -10.82 -7.49
N TRP A 243 -27.94 -9.71 -7.19
CA TRP A 243 -27.10 -9.02 -8.17
C TRP A 243 -25.84 -9.83 -8.53
N VAL A 244 -25.25 -10.55 -7.58
CA VAL A 244 -24.12 -11.45 -7.87
C VAL A 244 -24.58 -12.65 -8.69
N GLN A 245 -25.73 -13.23 -8.37
CA GLN A 245 -26.32 -14.32 -9.15
C GLN A 245 -26.63 -13.90 -10.59
N GLU A 246 -27.13 -12.68 -10.80
CA GLU A 246 -27.38 -12.12 -12.14
C GLU A 246 -26.07 -11.86 -12.91
N LEU A 247 -24.99 -11.45 -12.22
CA LEU A 247 -23.67 -11.22 -12.83
C LEU A 247 -22.97 -12.53 -13.27
N MET A 248 -23.26 -13.66 -12.61
CA MET A 248 -22.64 -14.96 -12.90
C MET A 248 -23.39 -15.80 -13.96
N ARG A 249 -24.54 -15.31 -14.44
CA ARG A 249 -25.29 -15.92 -15.55
C ARG A 249 -24.77 -15.43 -16.90
#